data_AF-A0A7C8EIU6-F1
#
_entry.id   AF-A0A7C8EIU6-F1
#
_cell.length_a   1.000
_cell.length_b   1.000
_cell.length_c   1.000
_cell.angle_alpha   90.00
_cell.angle_beta   90.00
_cell.angle_gamma   90.00
#
_symmetry.space_group_name_H-M   'P 1'
#
loop_
_entity.id
_entity.type
_entity.pdbx_description
1 polymer ?
#
loop_
_entity_poly.entity_id
_entity_poly.type
_entity_poly.pdbx_seq_one_letter_code
_entity_poly.pdbx_strand_id
1 'polypeptide(L)'
;MANFTTEAQVREKFQLNDTTLVPSSLIEAGIDDAHDELLRFLDPVFAEGTPDDALVMGETLLAGAHLFRTLASGEAFGQKHVAIGGQRVEEGARFGTLMAVATEAEKQAWYLLEPYLADRPSREVAAATDGTPILGEET
;
A
#
# COMPACT_ATOMS: atom_id res chain seq x y z
N MET A 1 4.67 6.96 -13.58
CA MET A 1 4.62 5.76 -14.44
C MET A 1 3.17 5.38 -14.61
N ALA A 2 2.84 4.47 -15.53
CA ALA A 2 1.50 3.88 -15.53
C ALA A 2 1.45 2.79 -14.46
N ASN A 3 0.30 2.67 -13.79
CA ASN A 3 0.03 1.63 -12.80
C ASN A 3 0.10 0.25 -13.48
N PHE A 4 0.50 -0.79 -12.75
CA PHE A 4 0.60 -2.15 -13.27
C PHE A 4 -0.77 -2.84 -13.35
N THR A 5 -1.69 -2.49 -12.44
CA THR A 5 -3.05 -2.98 -12.37
C THR A 5 -4.07 -1.99 -12.94
N THR A 6 -5.30 -2.48 -13.11
CA THR A 6 -6.45 -1.75 -13.64
C THR A 6 -7.65 -1.90 -12.72
N GLU A 7 -8.61 -0.98 -12.82
CA GLU A 7 -9.89 -1.08 -12.09
C GLU A 7 -10.57 -2.44 -12.32
N ALA A 8 -10.57 -2.94 -13.57
CA ALA A 8 -11.20 -4.21 -13.91
C ALA A 8 -10.60 -5.38 -13.11
N GLN A 9 -9.28 -5.43 -12.98
CA GLN A 9 -8.57 -6.48 -12.23
C GLN A 9 -8.86 -6.39 -10.73
N VAL A 10 -8.90 -5.19 -10.15
CA VAL A 10 -9.26 -4.99 -8.74
C VAL A 10 -10.70 -5.44 -8.48
N ARG A 11 -11.64 -5.04 -9.35
CA ARG A 11 -13.05 -5.44 -9.22
C ARG A 11 -13.23 -6.95 -9.34
N GLU A 12 -12.56 -7.58 -10.31
CA GLU A 12 -12.60 -9.03 -10.49
C GLU A 12 -12.02 -9.76 -9.27
N LYS A 13 -10.82 -9.36 -8.82
CA LYS A 13 -10.12 -10.00 -7.71
C LYS A 13 -10.95 -10.00 -6.42
N PHE A 14 -11.62 -8.90 -6.13
CA PHE A 14 -12.38 -8.71 -4.88
C PHE A 14 -13.91 -8.83 -5.06
N GLN A 15 -14.37 -9.22 -6.25
CA GLN A 15 -15.80 -9.39 -6.58
C GLN A 15 -16.63 -8.12 -6.32
N LEU A 16 -16.07 -6.95 -6.65
CA LEU A 16 -16.66 -5.63 -6.37
C LEU A 16 -17.63 -5.19 -7.48
N ASN A 17 -18.83 -5.78 -7.46
CA ASN A 17 -19.85 -5.55 -8.48
C ASN A 17 -20.71 -4.31 -8.25
N ASP A 18 -20.71 -3.75 -7.02
CA ASP A 18 -21.50 -2.56 -6.68
C ASP A 18 -20.70 -1.28 -6.97
N THR A 19 -20.97 -0.66 -8.11
CA THR A 19 -20.33 0.59 -8.55
C THR A 19 -20.85 1.83 -7.82
N THR A 20 -21.94 1.72 -7.06
CA THR A 20 -22.49 2.83 -6.26
C THR A 20 -21.77 2.90 -4.91
N LEU A 21 -21.59 1.75 -4.25
CA LEU A 21 -20.84 1.67 -3.00
C LEU A 21 -19.33 1.81 -3.22
N VAL A 22 -18.83 1.32 -4.35
CA VAL A 22 -17.42 1.38 -4.72
C VAL A 22 -17.29 2.08 -6.08
N PRO A 23 -17.31 3.42 -6.10
CA PRO A 23 -17.17 4.19 -7.33
C PRO A 23 -15.77 4.04 -7.93
N SER A 24 -15.62 4.21 -9.25
CA SER A 24 -14.34 4.09 -9.95
C SER A 24 -13.26 4.99 -9.36
N SER A 25 -13.60 6.23 -9.01
CA SER A 25 -12.65 7.17 -8.39
C SER A 25 -12.05 6.68 -7.07
N LEU A 26 -12.79 5.84 -6.32
CA LEU A 26 -12.29 5.25 -5.08
C LEU A 26 -11.31 4.11 -5.36
N ILE A 27 -11.56 3.33 -6.41
CA ILE A 27 -10.64 2.27 -6.85
C ILE A 27 -9.38 2.87 -7.45
N GLU A 28 -9.51 3.86 -8.32
CA GLU A 28 -8.39 4.58 -8.93
C GLU A 28 -7.47 5.19 -7.86
N ALA A 29 -8.02 5.87 -6.86
CA ALA A 29 -7.23 6.39 -5.74
C ALA A 29 -6.47 5.29 -4.98
N GLY A 30 -7.11 4.14 -4.73
CA GLY A 30 -6.45 3.00 -4.09
C GLY A 30 -5.35 2.37 -4.96
N ILE A 31 -5.54 2.35 -6.29
CA ILE A 31 -4.54 1.90 -7.26
C ILE A 31 -3.34 2.85 -7.29
N ASP A 32 -3.58 4.17 -7.26
CA ASP A 32 -2.51 5.17 -7.21
C ASP A 32 -1.71 5.09 -5.91
N ASP A 33 -2.39 4.99 -4.76
CA ASP A 33 -1.74 4.83 -3.45
C ASP A 33 -0.90 3.55 -3.40
N ALA A 34 -1.40 2.45 -3.96
CA ALA A 34 -0.69 1.18 -4.04
C ALA A 34 0.55 1.27 -4.95
N HIS A 35 0.41 1.92 -6.10
CA HIS A 35 1.50 2.12 -7.05
C HIS A 35 2.63 2.95 -6.43
N ASP A 36 2.28 4.08 -5.83
CA ASP A 36 3.22 4.97 -5.15
C ASP A 36 3.92 4.28 -3.97
N GLU A 37 3.20 3.41 -3.25
CA GLU A 37 3.79 2.59 -2.20
C GLU A 37 4.77 1.55 -2.75
N LEU A 38 4.35 0.80 -3.76
CA LEU A 38 5.17 -0.25 -4.39
C LEU A 38 6.46 0.33 -4.98
N LEU A 39 6.39 1.45 -5.70
CA LEU A 39 7.56 2.10 -6.29
C LEU A 39 8.62 2.52 -5.26
N ARG A 40 8.29 2.69 -3.98
CA ARG A 40 9.27 3.00 -2.93
C ARG A 40 10.18 1.82 -2.60
N PHE A 41 9.72 0.59 -2.90
CA PHE A 41 10.40 -0.65 -2.54
C PHE A 41 10.81 -1.48 -3.76
N LEU A 42 10.21 -1.23 -4.92
CA LEU A 42 10.47 -1.95 -6.16
C LEU A 42 11.93 -1.77 -6.60
N ASP A 43 12.57 -2.87 -7.02
CA ASP A 43 13.85 -2.78 -7.71
C ASP A 43 13.66 -2.04 -9.05
N PRO A 44 14.45 -1.00 -9.35
CA PRO A 44 14.36 -0.26 -10.61
C PRO A 44 14.39 -1.14 -11.87
N VAL A 45 15.00 -2.33 -11.81
CA VAL A 45 15.00 -3.30 -12.93
C VAL A 45 13.58 -3.74 -13.31
N PHE A 46 12.65 -3.78 -12.36
CA PHE A 46 11.25 -4.15 -12.60
C PHE A 46 10.33 -2.95 -12.79
N ALA A 47 10.84 -1.72 -12.69
CA ALA A 47 10.03 -0.52 -12.87
C ALA A 47 9.69 -0.26 -14.35
N GLU A 48 10.51 -0.73 -15.28
CA GLU A 48 10.36 -0.48 -16.71
C GLU A 48 9.95 -1.75 -17.48
N GLY A 49 9.06 -1.59 -18.47
CA GLY A 49 8.63 -2.68 -19.36
C GLY A 49 7.25 -3.23 -19.05
N THR A 50 6.94 -4.41 -19.61
CA THR A 50 5.69 -5.11 -19.34
C THR A 50 5.80 -5.80 -17.97
N PRO A 51 4.91 -5.49 -17.02
CA PRO A 51 4.97 -6.09 -15.69
C PRO A 51 4.61 -7.58 -15.74
N ASP A 52 5.28 -8.36 -14.90
CA ASP A 52 4.92 -9.76 -14.67
C ASP A 52 3.54 -9.88 -14.01
N ASP A 53 2.82 -10.97 -14.28
CA ASP A 53 1.49 -11.23 -13.69
C ASP A 53 1.51 -11.19 -12.14
N ALA A 54 2.61 -11.62 -11.52
CA ALA A 54 2.75 -11.57 -10.06
C ALA A 54 2.93 -10.13 -9.53
N LEU A 55 3.62 -9.26 -10.27
CA LEU A 55 3.75 -7.83 -9.95
C LEU A 55 2.39 -7.13 -10.07
N VAL A 56 1.65 -7.43 -11.15
CA VAL A 56 0.27 -6.95 -11.36
C VAL A 56 -0.65 -7.42 -10.24
N MET A 57 -0.63 -8.71 -9.88
CA MET A 57 -1.44 -9.26 -8.79
C MET A 57 -1.05 -8.67 -7.42
N GLY A 58 0.24 -8.44 -7.18
CA GLY A 58 0.74 -7.80 -5.97
C GLY A 58 0.18 -6.37 -5.81
N GLU A 59 0.28 -5.54 -6.84
CA GLU A 59 -0.30 -4.19 -6.83
C GLU A 59 -1.84 -4.24 -6.72
N THR A 60 -2.50 -5.18 -7.40
CA THR A 60 -3.95 -5.39 -7.29
C THR A 60 -4.38 -5.64 -5.83
N LEU A 61 -3.61 -6.48 -5.11
CA LEU A 61 -3.88 -6.80 -3.71
C LEU A 61 -3.62 -5.61 -2.78
N LEU A 62 -2.55 -4.84 -3.01
CA LEU A 62 -2.28 -3.60 -2.27
C LEU A 62 -3.40 -2.57 -2.48
N ALA A 63 -3.85 -2.38 -3.73
CA ALA A 63 -4.94 -1.48 -4.05
C ALA A 63 -6.24 -1.89 -3.33
N GLY A 64 -6.52 -3.20 -3.29
CA GLY A 64 -7.62 -3.75 -2.50
C GLY A 64 -7.48 -3.49 -1.00
N ALA A 65 -6.28 -3.63 -0.44
CA ALA A 65 -6.04 -3.34 0.97
C ALA A 65 -6.32 -1.87 1.31
N HIS A 66 -5.82 -0.93 0.50
CA HIS A 66 -6.12 0.50 0.64
C HIS A 66 -7.60 0.80 0.50
N LEU A 67 -8.26 0.22 -0.49
CA LEU A 67 -9.69 0.36 -0.70
C LEU A 67 -10.50 -0.07 0.53
N PHE A 68 -10.23 -1.25 1.09
CA PHE A 68 -10.96 -1.76 2.25
C PHE A 68 -10.71 -0.91 3.51
N ARG A 69 -9.49 -0.39 3.71
CA ARG A 69 -9.23 0.56 4.81
C ARG A 69 -10.01 1.86 4.65
N THR A 70 -10.11 2.37 3.43
CA THR A 70 -10.88 3.58 3.14
C THR A 70 -12.37 3.37 3.35
N LEU A 71 -12.92 2.24 2.90
CA LEU A 71 -14.32 1.84 3.16
C LEU A 71 -14.58 1.69 4.66
N ALA A 72 -13.69 1.00 5.39
CA ALA A 72 -13.80 0.84 6.84
C ALA A 72 -13.79 2.20 7.56
N SER A 73 -12.91 3.11 7.13
CA SER A 73 -12.80 4.45 7.69
C SER A 73 -14.07 5.28 7.43
N GLY A 74 -14.64 5.19 6.22
CA GLY A 74 -15.90 5.83 5.85
C GLY A 74 -17.08 5.34 6.71
N GLU A 75 -17.17 4.03 6.95
CA GLU A 75 -18.19 3.45 7.83
C GLU A 75 -18.06 3.93 9.28
N ALA A 76 -16.83 3.95 9.82
CA ALA A 76 -16.58 4.45 11.17
C ALA A 76 -17.00 5.93 11.33
N PHE A 77 -16.81 6.75 10.30
CA PHE A 77 -17.22 8.15 10.30
C PHE A 77 -18.75 8.33 10.18
N GLY A 78 -19.40 7.55 9.31
CA GLY A 78 -20.84 7.56 9.14
C GLY A 78 -21.58 7.15 10.43
N GLN A 79 -21.06 6.16 11.15
CA GLN A 79 -21.65 5.71 12.41
C GLN A 79 -21.52 6.74 13.54
N LYS A 80 -20.42 7.52 13.59
CA LYS A 80 -20.25 8.61 14.56
C LYS A 80 -21.31 9.72 14.40
N HIS A 81 -21.86 9.92 13.19
CA HIS A 81 -22.90 10.92 12.93
C HIS A 81 -24.33 10.45 13.30
N VAL A 82 -24.54 9.15 13.53
CA VAL A 82 -25.85 8.57 13.86
C VAL A 82 -26.11 8.55 15.39
N ALA A 83 -25.11 8.84 16.21
CA ALA A 83 -25.26 8.94 17.66
C ALA A 83 -25.78 10.33 18.10
N ILE A 84 -27.07 10.61 17.84
CA ILE A 84 -27.83 11.69 18.50
C ILE A 84 -29.04 11.04 19.18
N GLY A 85 -29.03 10.95 20.51
CA GLY A 85 -30.16 10.41 21.30
C GLY A 85 -29.89 9.16 22.14
N GLY A 86 -28.62 8.77 22.34
CA GLY A 86 -28.24 7.89 23.46
C GLY A 86 -28.33 6.37 23.24
N GLN A 87 -28.61 5.87 22.03
CA GLN A 87 -28.46 4.45 21.71
C GLN A 87 -27.42 4.26 20.60
N ARG A 88 -26.29 3.62 20.96
CA ARG A 88 -25.24 3.17 20.02
C ARG A 88 -25.74 1.93 19.29
N VAL A 89 -25.66 1.95 17.96
CA VAL A 89 -25.93 0.78 17.11
C VAL A 89 -24.60 0.06 16.84
N GLU A 90 -24.50 -1.18 17.31
CA GLU A 90 -23.66 -2.32 16.84
C GLU A 90 -22.36 -1.99 16.07
N GLU A 91 -21.52 -1.18 16.69
CA GLU A 91 -20.13 -0.93 16.31
C GLU A 91 -19.34 -2.26 16.37
N GLY A 92 -18.86 -2.80 15.23
CA GLY A 92 -17.83 -3.84 15.31
C GLY A 92 -17.62 -4.74 14.09
N ALA A 93 -18.64 -5.49 13.66
CA ALA A 93 -18.39 -6.65 12.79
C ALA A 93 -17.90 -6.24 11.39
N ARG A 94 -18.53 -5.23 10.77
CA ARG A 94 -18.22 -4.84 9.39
C ARG A 94 -16.88 -4.10 9.26
N PHE A 95 -16.63 -3.10 10.11
CA PHE A 95 -15.31 -2.45 10.22
C PHE A 95 -14.20 -3.49 10.47
N GLY A 96 -14.39 -4.37 11.45
CA GLY A 96 -13.44 -5.43 11.77
C GLY A 96 -13.20 -6.38 10.59
N THR A 97 -14.26 -6.74 9.86
CA THR A 97 -14.16 -7.60 8.67
C THR A 97 -13.39 -6.91 7.55
N LEU A 98 -13.71 -5.65 7.24
CA LEU A 98 -13.01 -4.88 6.20
C LEU A 98 -11.52 -4.71 6.52
N MET A 99 -11.19 -4.38 7.78
CA MET A 99 -9.80 -4.28 8.22
C MET A 99 -9.07 -5.64 8.18
N ALA A 100 -9.75 -6.74 8.52
CA ALA A 100 -9.15 -8.07 8.42
C ALA A 100 -8.86 -8.47 6.97
N VAL A 101 -9.80 -8.21 6.05
CA VAL A 101 -9.58 -8.43 4.61
C VAL A 101 -8.44 -7.56 4.10
N ALA A 102 -8.38 -6.28 4.50
CA ALA A 102 -7.28 -5.39 4.11
C ALA A 102 -5.92 -5.92 4.57
N THR A 103 -5.83 -6.37 5.82
CA THR A 103 -4.59 -6.91 6.40
C THR A 103 -4.13 -8.18 5.68
N GLU A 104 -5.06 -9.08 5.38
CA GLU A 104 -4.74 -10.32 4.68
C GLU A 104 -4.35 -10.06 3.21
N ALA A 105 -5.04 -9.14 2.52
CA ALA A 105 -4.69 -8.74 1.17
C ALA A 105 -3.29 -8.11 1.10
N GLU A 106 -2.96 -7.20 2.03
CA GLU A 106 -1.62 -6.60 2.14
C GLU A 106 -0.54 -7.66 2.38
N LYS A 107 -0.78 -8.59 3.32
CA LYS A 107 0.17 -9.66 3.61
C LYS A 107 0.44 -10.54 2.38
N GLN A 108 -0.63 -10.92 1.66
CA GLN A 108 -0.49 -11.70 0.42
C GLN A 108 0.22 -10.91 -0.68
N ALA A 109 -0.05 -9.60 -0.78
CA ALA A 109 0.63 -8.74 -1.73
C ALA A 109 2.13 -8.73 -1.48
N TRP A 110 2.57 -8.43 -0.25
CA TRP A 110 3.99 -8.36 0.06
C TRP A 110 4.71 -9.68 -0.07
N TYR A 111 4.04 -10.80 0.21
CA TYR A 111 4.60 -12.13 -0.05
C TYR A 111 4.81 -12.39 -1.55
N LEU A 112 3.87 -11.98 -2.41
CA LEU A 112 4.04 -12.11 -3.87
C LEU A 112 5.08 -11.14 -4.44
N LEU A 113 5.19 -9.96 -3.83
CA LEU A 113 6.08 -8.90 -4.27
C LEU A 113 7.54 -9.11 -3.84
N GLU A 114 7.79 -9.95 -2.83
CA GLU A 114 9.13 -10.21 -2.26
C GLU A 114 10.24 -10.36 -3.32
N PRO A 115 10.08 -11.13 -4.43
CA PRO A 115 11.13 -11.30 -5.44
C PRO A 115 11.43 -10.04 -6.27
N TYR A 116 10.55 -9.04 -6.24
CA TYR A 116 10.63 -7.82 -7.03
C TYR A 116 11.16 -6.63 -6.23
N LEU A 117 11.33 -6.79 -4.92
CA LEU A 117 11.78 -5.70 -4.05
C LEU A 117 13.29 -5.54 -4.15
N ALA A 118 13.74 -4.28 -4.09
CA ALA A 118 15.16 -3.98 -4.05
C ALA A 118 15.80 -4.62 -2.81
N ASP A 119 16.77 -5.49 -3.02
CA ASP A 119 17.67 -5.94 -1.96
C ASP A 119 18.47 -4.71 -1.52
N ARG A 120 18.12 -4.10 -0.39
CA ARG A 120 18.82 -2.88 0.06
C ARG A 120 20.31 -3.23 0.20
N PRO A 121 21.23 -2.58 -0.54
CA PRO A 121 22.65 -2.77 -0.28
C PRO A 121 22.92 -2.37 1.17
N SER A 122 23.63 -3.23 1.92
CA SER A 122 24.11 -2.86 3.25
C SER A 122 24.83 -1.54 3.10
N ARG A 123 24.34 -0.51 3.80
CA ARG A 123 24.93 0.82 3.80
C ARG A 123 26.40 0.63 4.19
N GLU A 124 27.32 0.61 3.21
CA GLU A 124 28.74 0.64 3.53
C GLU A 124 28.93 1.94 4.29
N VAL A 125 29.15 1.81 5.59
CA VAL A 125 29.50 2.92 6.46
C VAL A 125 30.74 3.51 5.81
N ALA A 126 30.61 4.74 5.30
CA ALA A 126 31.69 5.44 4.63
C ALA A 126 32.98 5.20 5.42
N ALA A 127 33.97 4.61 4.75
CA ALA A 127 35.26 4.32 5.35
C ALA A 127 35.71 5.56 6.12
N ALA A 128 36.01 5.38 7.40
CA ALA A 128 36.47 6.45 8.28
C ALA A 128 37.56 7.22 7.53
N THR A 129 37.30 8.48 7.21
CA THR A 129 38.31 9.35 6.63
C THR A 129 39.43 9.48 7.66
N ASP A 130 40.58 8.90 7.36
CA ASP A 130 41.79 9.06 8.17
C ASP A 130 42.03 10.56 8.36
N GLY A 131 41.87 11.01 9.60
CA GLY A 131 42.13 12.39 9.97
C GLY A 131 43.59 12.72 9.70
N THR A 132 43.85 13.65 8.80
CA THR A 132 45.19 14.19 8.62
C THR A 132 45.56 15.00 9.87
N PRO A 133 46.65 14.67 10.59
CA PRO A 133 47.06 15.46 11.73
C PRO A 133 47.54 16.84 11.23
N ILE A 134 46.81 17.90 11.59
CA ILE A 134 47.29 19.27 11.44
C ILE A 134 48.26 19.54 12.59
N LEU A 135 49.56 19.52 12.29
CA LEU A 135 50.61 19.91 13.22
C LEU A 135 51.00 21.37 12.94
N GLY A 136 50.32 22.31 13.61
CA GLY A 136 50.93 23.50 14.20
C GLY A 136 50.99 23.23 15.70
N GLU A 137 51.98 23.64 16.49
CA GLU A 137 52.79 24.84 16.48
C GLU A 137 54.03 24.63 17.39
N GLU A 138 55.10 25.38 17.08
CA GLU A 138 56.08 25.98 17.99
C GLU A 138 57.03 25.08 18.82
N THR A 139 58.32 25.11 18.44
CA THR A 139 59.36 25.81 19.22
C THR A 139 60.63 26.00 18.40
#